data_AF-A0A5C8G3S5-F1
#
_entry.id   AF-A0A5C8G3S5-F1
#
_cell.length_a   1.000
_cell.length_b   1.000
_cell.length_c   1.000
_cell.angle_alpha   90.00
_cell.angle_beta   90.00
_cell.angle_gamma   90.00
#
_symmetry.space_group_name_H-M   'P 1'
#
loop_
_entity.id
_entity.type
_entity.pdbx_description
1 polymer ?
#
loop_
_entity_poly.entity_id
_entity_poly.type
_entity_poly.pdbx_seq_one_letter_code
_entity_poly.pdbx_strand_id
1 'polypeptide(L)'
;MKKINLIIIFMFIFSLILNANVIEDEILRLINLERSKSSLPPIPNNERLHSIALYHSDNMANNKFFGNTDLDGLDSKGRQIKLYPEMVGNITESFAKLDVIPLTDKNAASSIVKKLLETPDDKKYIMSKDFNAIGIGASKRGIGLYATITYANIIAEEVDFKTEAKFGDDITIKYRILNKAPFTDFKIAVEMADKNAKVIGDDGKTYIGGIIYDVKDAGNNVLSRTFKAEYGKGDYKISLLYKGERYQSNIRTITVK
;
A
#
# COMPACT_ATOMS: atom_id res chain seq x y z
N MET A 1 -16.24 -55.31 -45.38
CA MET A 1 -14.96 -55.56 -44.69
C MET A 1 -13.99 -54.44 -45.10
N LYS A 2 -13.35 -53.62 -44.27
CA LYS A 2 -13.26 -53.38 -42.83
C LYS A 2 -13.32 -51.85 -42.64
N LYS A 3 -14.13 -51.36 -41.69
CA LYS A 3 -14.09 -49.96 -41.25
C LYS A 3 -12.75 -49.74 -40.52
N ILE A 4 -11.95 -48.79 -40.99
CA ILE A 4 -10.78 -48.31 -40.26
C ILE A 4 -11.34 -47.43 -39.14
N ASN A 5 -11.27 -47.94 -37.91
CA ASN A 5 -11.63 -47.18 -36.71
C ASN A 5 -10.60 -46.07 -36.51
N LEU A 6 -11.07 -44.85 -36.69
CA LEU A 6 -10.41 -43.63 -36.31
C LEU A 6 -10.40 -43.55 -34.77
N ILE A 7 -9.32 -44.01 -34.13
CA ILE A 7 -9.07 -43.72 -32.72
C ILE A 7 -8.51 -42.30 -32.66
N ILE A 8 -9.40 -41.31 -32.58
CA ILE A 8 -9.05 -39.99 -32.05
C ILE A 8 -8.90 -40.17 -30.55
N ILE A 9 -7.65 -40.26 -30.07
CA ILE A 9 -7.36 -40.00 -28.65
C ILE A 9 -7.61 -38.52 -28.45
N PHE A 10 -8.85 -38.18 -28.06
CA PHE A 10 -9.20 -36.84 -27.63
C PHE A 10 -8.60 -36.69 -26.22
N MET A 11 -7.35 -36.24 -26.17
CA MET A 11 -6.74 -35.76 -24.93
C MET A 11 -7.52 -34.51 -24.53
N PHE A 12 -8.59 -34.69 -23.76
CA PHE A 12 -9.22 -33.61 -23.03
C PHE A 12 -8.16 -33.07 -22.05
N ILE A 13 -7.37 -32.08 -22.49
CA ILE A 13 -6.82 -31.12 -21.56
C ILE A 13 -8.03 -30.39 -20.99
N PHE A 14 -8.51 -30.89 -19.85
CA PHE A 14 -9.17 -30.03 -18.90
C PHE A 14 -8.14 -28.99 -18.50
N SER A 15 -8.17 -27.82 -19.15
CA SER A 15 -7.63 -26.64 -18.51
C SER A 15 -8.51 -26.42 -17.28
N LEU A 16 -8.10 -26.94 -16.13
CA LEU A 16 -8.52 -26.33 -14.87
C LEU A 16 -8.02 -24.89 -14.97
N ILE A 17 -8.91 -23.97 -15.34
CA ILE A 17 -8.67 -22.55 -15.22
C ILE A 17 -8.68 -22.30 -13.71
N LEU A 18 -7.53 -22.53 -13.09
CA LEU A 18 -7.21 -22.08 -11.76
C LEU A 18 -7.52 -20.57 -11.74
N ASN A 19 -8.21 -20.08 -10.72
CA ASN A 19 -8.62 -18.67 -10.65
C ASN A 19 -7.66 -17.93 -9.71
N ALA A 20 -6.98 -16.89 -10.20
CA ALA A 20 -6.03 -16.12 -9.38
C ALA A 20 -6.67 -15.64 -8.06
N ASN A 21 -7.89 -15.12 -8.15
CA ASN A 21 -8.70 -14.69 -7.00
C ASN A 21 -8.92 -15.82 -5.97
N VAL A 22 -9.12 -17.06 -6.40
CA VAL A 22 -9.29 -18.21 -5.48
C VAL A 22 -7.98 -18.53 -4.75
N ILE A 23 -6.84 -18.39 -5.43
CA ILE A 23 -5.52 -18.55 -4.80
C ILE A 23 -5.27 -17.43 -3.79
N GLU A 24 -5.58 -16.18 -4.15
CA GLU A 24 -5.42 -15.00 -3.28
C GLU A 24 -6.26 -15.12 -2.00
N ASP A 25 -7.55 -15.46 -2.14
CA ASP A 25 -8.46 -15.69 -1.01
C ASP A 25 -7.96 -16.80 -0.08
N GLU A 26 -7.45 -17.90 -0.65
CA GLU A 26 -6.91 -19.00 0.14
C GLU A 26 -5.58 -18.64 0.82
N ILE A 27 -4.72 -17.85 0.17
CA ILE A 27 -3.52 -17.30 0.80
C ILE A 27 -3.91 -16.44 2.01
N LEU A 28 -4.89 -15.53 1.87
CA LEU A 28 -5.40 -14.70 2.97
C LEU A 28 -5.87 -15.57 4.13
N ARG A 29 -6.71 -16.56 3.82
CA ARG A 29 -7.28 -17.49 4.82
C ARG A 29 -6.18 -18.24 5.56
N LEU A 30 -5.17 -18.75 4.85
CA LEU A 30 -4.06 -19.50 5.42
C LEU A 30 -3.14 -18.60 6.27
N ILE A 31 -2.83 -17.39 5.83
CA ILE A 31 -2.07 -16.40 6.63
C ILE A 31 -2.81 -16.12 7.95
N ASN A 32 -4.11 -15.83 7.88
CA ASN A 32 -4.91 -15.55 9.08
C ASN A 32 -5.07 -16.79 9.97
N LEU A 33 -5.08 -18.00 9.40
CA LEU A 33 -5.03 -19.25 10.16
C LEU A 33 -3.70 -19.38 10.93
N GLU A 34 -2.55 -19.13 10.30
CA GLU A 34 -1.26 -19.14 11.01
C GLU A 34 -1.19 -18.10 12.13
N ARG A 35 -1.71 -16.90 11.89
CA ARG A 35 -1.83 -15.85 12.92
C ARG A 35 -2.65 -16.32 14.12
N SER A 36 -3.77 -17.01 13.87
CA SER A 36 -4.63 -17.54 14.94
C SER A 36 -3.92 -18.56 15.83
N LYS A 37 -2.99 -19.38 15.29
CA LYS A 37 -2.18 -20.32 16.08
C LYS A 37 -1.26 -19.62 17.10
N SER A 38 -0.97 -18.34 16.87
CA SER A 38 -0.19 -17.47 17.77
C SER A 38 -1.07 -16.45 18.52
N SER A 39 -2.39 -16.67 18.56
CA SER A 39 -3.36 -15.79 19.22
C SER A 39 -3.33 -14.34 18.69
N LEU A 40 -2.97 -14.16 17.42
CA LEU A 40 -2.99 -12.87 16.75
C LEU A 40 -4.34 -12.67 16.04
N PRO A 41 -4.90 -11.44 16.04
CA PRO A 41 -6.11 -11.15 15.30
C PRO A 41 -5.88 -11.28 13.78
N PRO A 42 -6.92 -11.64 13.00
CA PRO A 42 -6.81 -11.64 11.55
C PRO A 42 -6.55 -10.23 11.03
N ILE A 43 -5.78 -10.10 9.96
CA ILE A 43 -5.62 -8.84 9.23
C ILE A 43 -6.70 -8.81 8.13
N PRO A 44 -7.50 -7.73 8.04
CA PRO A 44 -8.54 -7.61 7.03
C PRO A 44 -7.96 -7.31 5.65
N ASN A 45 -8.58 -7.86 4.60
CA ASN A 45 -8.24 -7.54 3.22
C ASN A 45 -8.48 -6.05 2.92
N ASN A 46 -7.65 -5.48 2.06
CA ASN A 46 -7.77 -4.12 1.58
C ASN A 46 -7.57 -4.08 0.06
N GLU A 47 -8.60 -3.64 -0.67
CA GLU A 47 -8.62 -3.62 -2.13
C GLU A 47 -7.50 -2.79 -2.77
N ARG A 48 -7.06 -1.70 -2.12
CA ARG A 48 -5.94 -0.89 -2.61
C ARG A 48 -4.61 -1.62 -2.45
N LEU A 49 -4.42 -2.31 -1.33
CA LEU A 49 -3.24 -3.15 -1.14
C LEU A 49 -3.26 -4.37 -2.08
N HIS A 50 -4.42 -4.96 -2.35
CA HIS A 50 -4.59 -6.00 -3.35
C HIS A 50 -4.14 -5.47 -4.73
N SER A 51 -4.58 -4.27 -5.11
CA SER A 51 -4.20 -3.67 -6.38
C SER A 51 -2.69 -3.38 -6.49
N ILE A 52 -2.04 -2.94 -5.40
CA ILE A 52 -0.57 -2.78 -5.34
C ILE A 52 0.13 -4.14 -5.50
N ALA A 53 -0.35 -5.17 -4.80
CA ALA A 53 0.24 -6.50 -4.85
C ALA A 53 0.07 -7.15 -6.24
N LEU A 54 -1.11 -7.03 -6.84
CA LEU A 54 -1.42 -7.54 -8.16
C LEU A 54 -0.57 -6.85 -9.23
N TYR A 55 -0.44 -5.52 -9.15
CA TYR A 55 0.45 -4.76 -10.02
C TYR A 55 1.88 -5.33 -10.02
N HIS A 56 2.43 -5.65 -8.83
CA HIS A 56 3.79 -6.19 -8.73
C HIS A 56 3.89 -7.63 -9.23
N SER A 57 2.91 -8.48 -8.89
CA SER A 57 2.84 -9.85 -9.40
C SER A 57 2.73 -9.91 -10.92
N ASP A 58 1.91 -9.04 -11.53
CA ASP A 58 1.81 -8.91 -12.99
C ASP A 58 3.10 -8.39 -13.60
N ASN A 59 3.79 -7.44 -12.95
CA ASN A 59 5.07 -6.93 -13.43
C ASN A 59 6.10 -8.08 -13.47
N MET A 60 6.26 -8.81 -12.37
CA MET A 60 7.15 -9.98 -12.28
C MET A 60 6.80 -11.05 -13.31
N ALA A 61 5.51 -11.40 -13.41
CA ALA A 61 5.01 -12.42 -14.31
C ALA A 61 5.21 -12.04 -15.77
N ASN A 62 4.91 -10.80 -16.18
CA ASN A 62 5.04 -10.38 -17.58
C ASN A 62 6.50 -10.20 -17.99
N ASN A 63 7.33 -9.63 -17.11
CA ASN A 63 8.69 -9.25 -17.43
C ASN A 63 9.77 -10.28 -17.03
N LYS A 64 9.39 -11.45 -16.50
CA LYS A 64 10.33 -12.56 -16.18
C LYS A 64 11.39 -12.22 -15.13
N PHE A 65 11.06 -11.40 -14.13
CA PHE A 65 11.96 -11.15 -13.00
C PHE A 65 11.30 -11.54 -11.68
N PHE A 66 12.10 -11.54 -10.61
CA PHE A 66 11.64 -11.82 -9.25
C PHE A 66 12.47 -11.00 -8.27
N GLY A 67 11.87 -10.00 -7.64
CA GLY A 67 12.58 -9.09 -6.73
C GLY A 67 11.67 -8.03 -6.11
N ASN A 68 12.18 -7.36 -5.06
CA ASN A 68 11.48 -6.29 -4.33
C ASN A 68 11.20 -5.06 -5.21
N THR A 69 12.21 -4.66 -5.98
CA THR A 69 12.16 -3.51 -6.86
C THR A 69 11.67 -3.94 -8.23
N ASP A 70 10.66 -3.26 -8.76
CA ASP A 70 10.17 -3.50 -10.12
C ASP A 70 11.11 -2.88 -11.18
N LEU A 71 10.78 -3.09 -12.46
CA LEU A 71 11.60 -2.57 -13.56
C LEU A 71 11.51 -1.05 -13.75
N ASP A 72 10.56 -0.38 -13.09
CA ASP A 72 10.49 1.08 -13.01
C ASP A 72 11.37 1.63 -11.86
N GLY A 73 12.03 0.76 -11.10
CA GLY A 73 12.84 1.14 -9.94
C GLY A 73 12.02 1.37 -8.67
N LEU A 74 10.74 0.97 -8.63
CA LEU A 74 9.85 1.17 -7.50
C LEU A 74 9.90 -0.03 -6.55
N ASP A 75 10.02 0.21 -5.26
CA ASP A 75 9.72 -0.76 -4.22
C ASP A 75 8.22 -0.70 -3.83
N SER A 76 7.82 -1.41 -2.77
CA SER A 76 6.42 -1.40 -2.29
C SER A 76 5.94 0.01 -1.95
N LYS A 77 6.84 0.87 -1.47
CA LYS A 77 6.55 2.26 -1.14
C LYS A 77 6.35 3.11 -2.38
N GLY A 78 7.25 2.99 -3.36
CA GLY A 78 7.15 3.66 -4.65
C GLY A 78 5.88 3.26 -5.39
N ARG A 79 5.50 1.98 -5.37
CA ARG A 79 4.23 1.50 -5.93
C ARG A 79 3.01 2.10 -5.22
N GLN A 80 3.03 2.19 -3.89
CA GLN A 80 1.97 2.85 -3.13
C GLN A 80 1.84 4.34 -3.51
N ILE A 81 2.94 5.06 -3.64
CA ILE A 81 2.92 6.48 -4.03
C ILE A 81 2.40 6.64 -5.47
N LYS A 82 2.79 5.73 -6.38
CA LYS A 82 2.34 5.75 -7.78
C LYS A 82 0.84 5.50 -7.93
N LEU A 83 0.30 4.52 -7.18
CA LEU A 83 -1.09 4.07 -7.35
C LEU A 83 -2.08 4.74 -6.39
N TYR A 84 -1.65 5.06 -5.17
CA TYR A 84 -2.49 5.57 -4.08
C TYR A 84 -1.74 6.63 -3.25
N PRO A 85 -1.38 7.79 -3.84
CA PRO A 85 -0.64 8.86 -3.17
C PRO A 85 -1.37 9.50 -1.99
N GLU A 86 -2.68 9.29 -1.86
CA GLU A 86 -3.51 9.73 -0.74
C GLU A 86 -3.35 8.86 0.51
N MET A 87 -2.83 7.63 0.37
CA MET A 87 -2.69 6.69 1.48
C MET A 87 -1.48 7.04 2.35
N VAL A 88 -1.73 7.24 3.65
CA VAL A 88 -0.70 7.50 4.65
C VAL A 88 -0.53 6.30 5.56
N GLY A 89 0.69 5.79 5.64
CA GLY A 89 1.03 4.66 6.50
C GLY A 89 2.37 4.03 6.14
N ASN A 90 2.74 3.02 6.92
CA ASN A 90 3.85 2.12 6.61
C ASN A 90 3.33 0.97 5.78
N ILE A 91 4.11 0.57 4.77
CA ILE A 91 3.81 -0.54 3.87
C ILE A 91 5.07 -1.39 3.73
N THR A 92 4.89 -2.70 3.65
CA THR A 92 5.94 -3.67 3.32
C THR A 92 5.32 -4.79 2.51
N GLU A 93 6.15 -5.69 1.99
CA GLU A 93 5.66 -6.84 1.25
C GLU A 93 6.46 -8.11 1.52
N SER A 94 5.82 -9.22 1.21
CA SER A 94 6.40 -10.54 1.01
C SER A 94 6.04 -11.01 -0.40
N PHE A 95 6.88 -11.83 -1.03
CA PHE A 95 6.54 -12.40 -2.33
C PHE A 95 7.19 -13.76 -2.53
N ALA A 96 6.47 -14.63 -3.21
CA ALA A 96 6.91 -15.98 -3.52
C ALA A 96 6.55 -16.34 -4.96
N LYS A 97 7.34 -17.25 -5.53
CA LYS A 97 7.02 -17.87 -6.82
C LYS A 97 6.94 -19.38 -6.72
N LEU A 98 6.10 -19.97 -7.57
CA LEU A 98 6.10 -21.40 -7.89
C LEU A 98 6.48 -21.54 -9.36
N ASP A 99 7.53 -22.30 -9.66
CA ASP A 99 7.90 -22.58 -11.06
C ASP A 99 6.90 -23.54 -11.72
N VAL A 100 6.20 -24.36 -10.92
CA VAL A 100 5.12 -25.25 -11.35
C VAL A 100 3.95 -25.12 -10.36
N ILE A 101 2.76 -24.80 -10.87
CA ILE A 101 1.53 -24.72 -10.10
C ILE A 101 1.06 -26.14 -9.73
N PRO A 102 0.85 -26.44 -8.44
CA PRO A 102 0.22 -27.68 -8.01
C PRO A 102 -1.17 -27.88 -8.63
N LEU A 103 -1.65 -29.13 -8.65
CA LEU A 103 -2.90 -29.53 -9.31
C LEU A 103 -4.15 -28.70 -8.90
N THR A 104 -4.16 -28.11 -7.70
CA THR A 104 -5.31 -27.36 -7.17
C THR A 104 -4.90 -25.98 -6.67
N ASP A 105 -5.84 -25.01 -6.73
CA ASP A 105 -5.64 -23.65 -6.21
C ASP A 105 -5.24 -23.68 -4.72
N LYS A 106 -5.85 -24.57 -3.93
CA LYS A 106 -5.52 -24.74 -2.50
C LYS A 106 -4.09 -25.21 -2.26
N ASN A 107 -3.61 -26.16 -3.07
CA ASN A 107 -2.23 -26.64 -2.95
C ASN A 107 -1.22 -25.56 -3.40
N ALA A 108 -1.58 -24.76 -4.41
CA ALA A 108 -0.78 -23.61 -4.84
C ALA A 108 -0.67 -22.56 -3.71
N ALA A 109 -1.80 -22.14 -3.13
CA ALA A 109 -1.86 -21.21 -2.01
C ALA A 109 -1.08 -21.73 -0.78
N SER A 110 -1.26 -23.01 -0.42
CA SER A 110 -0.51 -23.64 0.67
C SER A 110 1.00 -23.66 0.42
N SER A 111 1.42 -23.91 -0.82
CA SER A 111 2.84 -23.89 -1.18
C SER A 111 3.44 -22.48 -1.09
N ILE A 112 2.69 -21.45 -1.50
CA ILE A 112 3.10 -20.05 -1.33
C ILE A 112 3.25 -19.74 0.16
N VAL A 113 2.23 -19.96 0.97
CA VAL A 113 2.26 -19.62 2.41
C VAL A 113 3.36 -20.39 3.15
N LYS A 114 3.59 -21.66 2.80
CA LYS A 114 4.71 -22.43 3.35
C LYS A 114 6.06 -21.77 3.06
N LYS A 115 6.32 -21.36 1.81
CA LYS A 115 7.58 -20.68 1.43
C LYS A 115 7.78 -19.37 2.21
N LEU A 116 6.70 -18.61 2.42
CA LEU A 116 6.75 -17.38 3.21
C LEU A 116 7.07 -17.66 4.68
N LEU A 117 6.47 -18.69 5.28
CA LEU A 117 6.75 -19.06 6.68
C LEU A 117 8.16 -19.62 6.89
N GLU A 118 8.77 -20.18 5.86
CA GLU A 118 10.16 -20.66 5.86
C GLU A 118 11.17 -19.50 5.78
N THR A 119 10.75 -18.34 5.26
CA THR A 119 11.59 -17.14 5.16
C THR A 119 11.45 -16.28 6.43
N PRO A 120 12.53 -16.06 7.21
CA PRO A 120 12.43 -15.38 8.51
C PRO A 120 11.77 -13.98 8.46
N ASP A 121 12.11 -13.18 7.46
CA ASP A 121 11.56 -11.82 7.32
C ASP A 121 10.07 -11.83 6.95
N ASP A 122 9.66 -12.71 6.03
CA ASP A 122 8.25 -12.88 5.66
C ASP A 122 7.43 -13.40 6.84
N LYS A 123 7.94 -14.39 7.57
CA LYS A 123 7.30 -14.87 8.80
C LYS A 123 7.14 -13.76 9.82
N LYS A 124 8.15 -12.90 9.99
CA LYS A 124 8.07 -11.72 10.87
C LYS A 124 6.93 -10.79 10.45
N TYR A 125 6.74 -10.56 9.15
CA TYR A 125 5.62 -9.74 8.67
C TYR A 125 4.27 -10.40 8.90
N ILE A 126 4.11 -11.68 8.57
CA ILE A 126 2.88 -12.46 8.83
C ILE A 126 2.52 -12.41 10.32
N MET A 127 3.49 -12.46 11.23
CA MET A 127 3.29 -12.45 12.68
C MET A 127 3.25 -11.05 13.31
N SER A 128 3.41 -9.99 12.53
CA SER A 128 3.43 -8.62 13.07
C SER A 128 2.06 -8.20 13.63
N LYS A 129 2.09 -7.47 14.74
CA LYS A 129 0.90 -6.82 15.34
C LYS A 129 0.65 -5.42 14.79
N ASP A 130 1.59 -4.89 14.03
CA ASP A 130 1.57 -3.48 13.62
C ASP A 130 0.69 -3.25 12.38
N PHE A 131 0.38 -4.31 11.63
CA PHE A 131 -0.42 -4.21 10.41
C PHE A 131 -1.92 -4.27 10.71
N ASN A 132 -2.65 -3.36 10.08
CA ASN A 132 -4.11 -3.28 10.15
C ASN A 132 -4.80 -3.57 8.81
N ALA A 133 -4.03 -3.81 7.75
CA ALA A 133 -4.51 -4.14 6.43
C ALA A 133 -3.52 -5.06 5.69
N ILE A 134 -4.05 -5.95 4.85
CA ILE A 134 -3.31 -6.83 3.96
C ILE A 134 -3.95 -6.81 2.58
N GLY A 135 -3.16 -6.99 1.53
CA GLY A 135 -3.65 -7.25 0.18
C GLY A 135 -2.78 -8.30 -0.49
N ILE A 136 -3.39 -9.20 -1.25
CA ILE A 136 -2.69 -10.28 -1.93
C ILE A 136 -2.98 -10.16 -3.41
N GLY A 137 -1.94 -10.26 -4.24
CA GLY A 137 -2.10 -10.31 -5.68
C GLY A 137 -1.32 -11.50 -6.21
N ALA A 138 -1.90 -12.21 -7.18
CA ALA A 138 -1.30 -13.38 -7.77
C ALA A 138 -1.42 -13.35 -9.30
N SER A 139 -0.30 -13.59 -9.99
CA SER A 139 -0.24 -13.59 -11.46
C SER A 139 0.36 -14.88 -11.98
N LYS A 140 -0.24 -15.39 -13.07
CA LYS A 140 0.17 -16.66 -13.69
C LYS A 140 0.99 -16.42 -14.93
N ARG A 141 2.02 -17.24 -15.11
CA ARG A 141 2.85 -17.24 -16.31
C ARG A 141 3.11 -18.67 -16.75
N GLY A 142 2.40 -19.14 -17.77
CA GLY A 142 2.46 -20.53 -18.20
C GLY A 142 2.06 -21.46 -17.06
N ILE A 143 2.95 -22.37 -16.65
CA ILE A 143 2.74 -23.26 -15.50
C ILE A 143 3.21 -22.67 -14.17
N GLY A 144 3.73 -21.43 -14.16
CA GLY A 144 4.24 -20.78 -12.96
C GLY A 144 3.25 -19.77 -12.34
N LEU A 145 3.48 -19.46 -11.06
CA LEU A 145 2.69 -18.51 -10.27
C LEU A 145 3.63 -17.54 -9.55
N TYR A 146 3.29 -16.27 -9.58
CA TYR A 146 3.88 -15.20 -8.77
C TYR A 146 2.81 -14.72 -7.79
N ALA A 147 3.17 -14.54 -6.53
CA ALA A 147 2.28 -13.99 -5.53
C ALA A 147 3.02 -12.93 -4.71
N THR A 148 2.38 -11.78 -4.55
CA THR A 148 2.81 -10.68 -3.68
C THR A 148 1.79 -10.51 -2.57
N ILE A 149 2.27 -10.31 -1.36
CA ILE A 149 1.47 -10.06 -0.17
C ILE A 149 1.94 -8.73 0.39
N THR A 150 1.09 -7.73 0.31
CA THR A 150 1.35 -6.38 0.79
C THR A 150 0.70 -6.18 2.14
N TYR A 151 1.47 -5.76 3.13
CA TYR A 151 0.99 -5.45 4.47
C TYR A 151 1.10 -3.96 4.72
N ALA A 152 0.12 -3.38 5.41
CA ALA A 152 0.22 -1.98 5.81
C ALA A 152 -0.32 -1.72 7.22
N ASN A 153 0.27 -0.70 7.84
CA ASN A 153 -0.38 0.05 8.91
C ASN A 153 -0.91 1.35 8.30
N ILE A 154 -2.15 1.32 7.85
CA ILE A 154 -2.81 2.49 7.25
C ILE A 154 -3.28 3.40 8.39
N ILE A 155 -2.72 4.60 8.42
CA ILE A 155 -2.93 5.56 9.51
C ILE A 155 -4.01 6.57 9.13
N ALA A 156 -3.91 7.10 7.91
CA ALA A 156 -4.81 8.12 7.41
C ALA A 156 -4.91 8.06 5.88
N GLU A 157 -5.87 8.81 5.36
CA GLU A 157 -6.08 9.02 3.94
C GLU A 157 -6.35 10.50 3.70
N GLU A 158 -5.68 11.08 2.72
CA GLU A 158 -5.90 12.46 2.34
C GLU A 158 -7.29 12.67 1.71
N VAL A 159 -7.89 13.84 1.93
CA VAL A 159 -9.24 14.17 1.45
C VAL A 159 -9.22 15.49 0.67
N ASP A 160 -9.78 15.47 -0.56
CA ASP A 160 -10.01 16.64 -1.42
C ASP A 160 -8.76 17.53 -1.64
N PHE A 161 -7.59 16.91 -1.79
CA PHE A 161 -6.35 17.67 -1.92
C PHE A 161 -6.25 18.41 -3.25
N LYS A 162 -5.80 19.65 -3.15
CA LYS A 162 -5.53 20.51 -4.29
C LYS A 162 -4.03 20.59 -4.51
N THR A 163 -3.60 20.38 -5.75
CA THR A 163 -2.19 20.47 -6.15
C THR A 163 -1.74 21.90 -6.44
N GLU A 164 -2.67 22.86 -6.48
CA GLU A 164 -2.38 24.26 -6.80
C GLU A 164 -3.18 25.21 -5.92
N ALA A 165 -2.61 26.39 -5.65
CA ALA A 165 -3.28 27.52 -5.00
C ALA A 165 -2.74 28.84 -5.57
N LYS A 166 -3.48 29.95 -5.42
CA LYS A 166 -2.94 31.28 -5.74
C LYS A 166 -2.24 31.86 -4.52
N PHE A 167 -1.24 32.69 -4.77
CA PHE A 167 -0.59 33.45 -3.71
C PHE A 167 -1.62 34.29 -2.94
N GLY A 168 -1.62 34.12 -1.62
CA GLY A 168 -2.55 34.75 -0.70
C GLY A 168 -3.86 33.98 -0.47
N ASP A 169 -4.13 32.88 -1.18
CA ASP A 169 -5.31 32.04 -0.93
C ASP A 169 -5.20 31.32 0.43
N ASP A 170 -6.36 30.93 0.97
CA ASP A 170 -6.43 29.96 2.06
C ASP A 170 -6.29 28.54 1.50
N ILE A 171 -5.31 27.80 2.01
CA ILE A 171 -5.10 26.38 1.71
C ILE A 171 -5.65 25.57 2.88
N THR A 172 -6.62 24.69 2.61
CA THR A 172 -7.14 23.73 3.58
C THR A 172 -6.67 22.33 3.25
N ILE A 173 -5.96 21.70 4.20
CA ILE A 173 -5.51 20.31 4.15
C ILE A 173 -6.43 19.47 5.03
N LYS A 174 -6.82 18.29 4.54
CA LYS A 174 -7.70 17.37 5.26
C LYS A 174 -7.17 15.94 5.17
N TYR A 175 -7.28 15.22 6.28
CA TYR A 175 -6.99 13.79 6.35
C TYR A 175 -8.09 13.08 7.13
N ARG A 176 -8.56 11.95 6.61
CA ARG A 176 -9.41 11.00 7.32
C ARG A 176 -8.54 10.03 8.10
N ILE A 177 -8.76 9.91 9.40
CA ILE A 177 -8.02 9.01 10.27
C ILE A 177 -8.64 7.61 10.25
N LEU A 178 -7.79 6.61 10.02
CA LEU A 178 -8.19 5.21 9.82
C LEU A 178 -7.71 4.29 10.95
N ASN A 179 -6.67 4.66 11.68
CA ASN A 179 -6.13 3.88 12.80
C ASN A 179 -6.81 4.15 14.17
N LYS A 180 -7.85 4.99 14.20
CA LYS A 180 -8.61 5.39 15.41
C LYS A 180 -7.78 6.11 16.49
N ALA A 181 -6.58 6.58 16.16
CA ALA A 181 -5.79 7.38 17.09
C ALA A 181 -6.44 8.76 17.33
N PRO A 182 -6.26 9.37 18.52
CA PRO A 182 -6.79 10.69 18.80
C PRO A 182 -6.13 11.74 17.90
N PHE A 183 -6.88 12.78 17.50
CA PHE A 183 -6.34 13.84 16.64
C PHE A 183 -5.17 14.61 17.25
N THR A 184 -5.02 14.61 18.57
CA THR A 184 -3.89 15.19 19.28
C THR A 184 -2.56 14.51 18.97
N ASP A 185 -2.59 13.27 18.47
CA ASP A 185 -1.40 12.55 18.01
C ASP A 185 -0.95 13.03 16.62
N PHE A 186 -1.75 13.86 15.94
CA PHE A 186 -1.50 14.29 14.58
C PHE A 186 -1.12 15.77 14.51
N LYS A 187 -0.21 16.08 13.59
CA LYS A 187 0.16 17.46 13.23
C LYS A 187 0.34 17.55 11.71
N ILE A 188 0.28 18.75 11.15
CA ILE A 188 0.58 18.96 9.72
C ILE A 188 1.85 19.79 9.61
N ALA A 189 2.89 19.20 9.01
CA ALA A 189 4.10 19.89 8.62
C ALA A 189 3.93 20.54 7.25
N VAL A 190 4.35 21.79 7.12
CA VAL A 190 4.36 22.54 5.86
C VAL A 190 5.74 23.14 5.66
N GLU A 191 6.43 22.74 4.61
CA GLU A 191 7.63 23.42 4.13
C GLU A 191 7.24 24.42 3.04
N MET A 192 7.62 25.68 3.21
CA MET A 192 7.22 26.78 2.32
C MET A 192 8.10 26.83 1.07
N ALA A 193 7.64 27.56 0.06
CA ALA A 193 8.44 27.87 -1.12
C ALA A 193 9.65 28.74 -0.77
N ASP A 194 9.45 29.82 0.01
CA ASP A 194 10.54 30.61 0.57
C ASP A 194 11.15 29.91 1.80
N LYS A 195 12.38 29.39 1.64
CA LYS A 195 13.13 28.69 2.70
C LYS A 195 13.60 29.60 3.83
N ASN A 196 13.52 30.93 3.67
CA ASN A 196 13.91 31.90 4.68
C ASN A 196 12.71 32.58 5.35
N ALA A 197 11.48 32.24 4.95
CA ALA A 197 10.27 32.81 5.52
C ALA A 197 10.21 32.57 7.04
N LYS A 198 9.95 33.63 7.80
CA LYS A 198 9.73 33.56 9.25
C LYS A 198 8.24 33.40 9.52
N VAL A 199 7.86 32.25 10.08
CA VAL A 199 6.46 31.90 10.32
C VAL A 199 6.25 31.68 11.82
N ILE A 200 5.19 32.24 12.39
CA ILE A 200 4.85 32.05 13.81
C ILE A 200 3.97 30.80 13.93
N GLY A 201 4.39 29.85 14.76
CA GLY A 201 3.69 28.63 15.10
C GLY A 201 2.48 28.85 15.99
N ASP A 202 1.62 27.82 16.07
CA ASP A 202 0.51 27.79 17.03
C ASP A 202 1.01 27.83 18.49
N ASP A 203 2.26 27.43 18.72
CA ASP A 203 2.95 27.50 20.01
C ASP A 203 3.61 28.86 20.30
N GLY A 204 3.42 29.85 19.41
CA GLY A 204 3.99 31.19 19.51
C GLY A 204 5.47 31.29 19.14
N LYS A 205 6.14 30.19 18.77
CA LYS A 205 7.55 30.23 18.35
C LYS A 205 7.68 30.63 16.89
N THR A 206 8.82 31.23 16.55
CA THR A 206 9.16 31.51 15.14
C THR A 206 9.92 30.35 14.53
N TYR A 207 9.46 29.91 13.37
CA TYR A 207 10.08 28.90 12.53
C TYR A 207 10.58 29.52 11.23
N ILE A 208 11.57 28.89 10.59
CA ILE A 208 12.18 29.37 9.35
C ILE A 208 11.96 28.33 8.25
N GLY A 209 11.36 28.74 7.14
CA GLY A 209 11.19 27.93 5.92
C GLY A 209 10.20 26.77 6.01
N GLY A 210 9.71 26.44 7.20
CA GLY A 210 8.67 25.45 7.43
C GLY A 210 8.08 25.57 8.83
N ILE A 211 6.95 24.91 9.06
CA ILE A 211 6.17 25.00 10.29
C ILE A 211 5.44 23.67 10.55
N ILE A 212 5.14 23.41 11.82
CA ILE A 212 4.28 22.30 12.22
C ILE A 212 3.03 22.90 12.86
N TYR A 213 1.89 22.66 12.22
CA TYR A 213 0.58 23.13 12.67
C TYR A 213 -0.13 22.09 13.52
N ASP A 214 -0.83 22.56 14.54
CA ASP A 214 -1.89 21.81 15.19
C ASP A 214 -3.08 21.64 14.25
N VAL A 215 -3.76 20.51 14.37
CA VAL A 215 -4.92 20.15 13.56
C VAL A 215 -6.21 20.42 14.33
N LYS A 216 -7.30 20.61 13.59
CA LYS A 216 -8.66 20.73 14.13
C LYS A 216 -9.49 19.52 13.73
N ASP A 217 -10.36 19.09 14.65
CA ASP A 217 -11.43 18.14 14.33
C ASP A 217 -12.43 18.77 13.35
N ALA A 218 -12.60 18.16 12.19
CA ALA A 218 -13.55 18.58 11.16
C ALA A 218 -14.80 17.66 11.11
N GLY A 219 -14.97 16.77 12.09
CA GLY A 219 -16.01 15.77 12.15
C GLY A 219 -15.75 14.55 11.26
N ASN A 220 -16.54 13.49 11.43
CA ASN A 220 -16.50 12.29 10.59
C ASN A 220 -15.11 11.63 10.46
N ASN A 221 -14.35 11.60 11.56
CA ASN A 221 -12.96 11.12 11.61
C ASN A 221 -11.99 11.92 10.72
N VAL A 222 -12.33 13.15 10.34
CA VAL A 222 -11.48 14.01 9.51
C VAL A 222 -10.82 15.06 10.39
N LEU A 223 -9.49 15.18 10.29
CA LEU A 223 -8.74 16.33 10.78
C LEU A 223 -8.51 17.33 9.65
N SER A 224 -8.33 18.59 10.01
CA SER A 224 -8.03 19.65 9.03
C SER A 224 -7.08 20.71 9.57
N ARG A 225 -6.41 21.38 8.63
CA ARG A 225 -5.69 22.64 8.89
C ARG A 225 -5.89 23.59 7.73
N THR A 226 -6.19 24.84 8.04
CA THR A 226 -6.15 25.96 7.08
C THR A 226 -4.97 26.87 7.38
N PHE A 227 -4.26 27.29 6.35
CA PHE A 227 -3.18 28.29 6.42
C PHE A 227 -3.12 29.10 5.12
N LYS A 228 -2.46 30.26 5.16
CA LYS A 228 -2.39 31.18 4.01
C LYS A 228 -1.20 30.88 3.11
N ALA A 229 -1.40 30.95 1.80
CA ALA A 229 -0.38 30.76 0.78
C ALA A 229 0.48 32.03 0.56
N GLU A 230 1.16 32.52 1.61
CA GLU A 230 1.77 33.87 1.60
C GLU A 230 3.31 33.91 1.72
N TYR A 231 3.95 32.74 1.81
CA TYR A 231 5.39 32.58 2.05
C TYR A 231 6.13 32.10 0.80
N GLY A 232 6.10 32.95 -0.22
CA GLY A 232 6.72 32.72 -1.52
C GLY A 232 5.80 32.03 -2.53
N LYS A 233 6.05 32.28 -3.82
CA LYS A 233 5.47 31.51 -4.93
C LYS A 233 6.35 30.30 -5.22
N GLY A 234 5.74 29.17 -5.54
CA GLY A 234 6.43 27.90 -5.77
C GLY A 234 5.86 26.76 -4.92
N ASP A 235 6.66 25.72 -4.71
CA ASP A 235 6.19 24.47 -4.13
C ASP A 235 6.18 24.50 -2.60
N TYR A 236 5.01 24.20 -2.05
CA TYR A 236 4.80 23.91 -0.65
C TYR A 236 4.75 22.40 -0.47
N LYS A 237 5.55 21.86 0.46
CA LYS A 237 5.54 20.42 0.79
C LYS A 237 4.74 20.20 2.06
N ILE A 238 3.70 19.40 1.97
CA ILE A 238 2.75 19.10 3.04
C ILE A 238 2.99 17.67 3.52
N SER A 239 3.01 17.46 4.83
CA SER A 239 3.06 16.13 5.42
C SER A 239 2.25 16.01 6.69
N LEU A 240 1.47 14.93 6.81
CA LEU A 240 0.87 14.54 8.07
C LEU A 240 1.93 13.87 8.99
N LEU A 241 2.03 14.34 10.22
CA LEU A 241 2.85 13.73 11.26
C LEU A 241 1.93 12.91 12.17
N TYR A 242 2.38 11.74 12.60
CA TYR A 242 1.70 10.93 13.61
C TYR A 242 2.69 10.61 14.74
N LYS A 243 2.37 11.02 15.97
CA LYS A 243 3.25 10.92 17.16
C LYS A 243 4.66 11.50 16.94
N GLY A 244 4.73 12.56 16.13
CA GLY A 244 5.99 13.22 15.77
C GLY A 244 6.76 12.55 14.62
N GLU A 245 6.34 11.36 14.17
CA GLU A 245 6.95 10.69 13.03
C GLU A 245 6.42 11.23 11.70
N ARG A 246 7.33 11.37 10.73
CA ARG A 246 7.02 11.74 9.34
C ARG A 246 7.17 10.52 8.44
N TYR A 247 6.15 10.22 7.63
CA TYR A 247 6.20 9.15 6.63
C TYR A 247 6.66 9.67 5.28
N GLN A 248 7.55 8.95 4.59
CA GLN A 248 8.05 9.39 3.28
C GLN A 248 6.98 9.39 2.18
N SER A 249 5.96 8.51 2.23
CA SER A 249 4.84 8.55 1.25
C SER A 249 3.92 9.74 1.39
N ASN A 250 4.10 10.53 2.43
CA ASN A 250 3.17 11.55 2.88
C ASN A 250 3.72 12.94 2.55
N ILE A 251 4.55 13.07 1.52
CA ILE A 251 5.01 14.38 1.07
C ILE A 251 4.19 14.73 -0.17
N ARG A 252 3.27 15.66 0.00
CA ARG A 252 2.37 16.13 -1.05
C ARG A 252 2.69 17.57 -1.38
N THR A 253 2.66 17.90 -2.67
CA THR A 253 3.09 19.22 -3.15
C THR A 253 1.89 20.04 -3.58
N ILE A 254 1.86 21.29 -3.12
CA ILE A 254 0.95 22.33 -3.61
C ILE A 254 1.81 23.41 -4.25
N THR A 255 1.60 23.68 -5.53
CA THR A 255 2.29 24.76 -6.23
C THR A 255 1.49 26.06 -6.08
N VAL A 256 2.08 27.04 -5.39
CA VAL A 256 1.51 28.38 -5.18
C VAL A 256 1.93 29.31 -6.32
N LYS A 257 0.95 29.84 -7.05
CA LYS A 257 1.14 30.67 -8.25
C LYS A 257 0.96 32.17 -7.99
#